data_AF-A0A7V9VC89-F1
#
_entry.id   AF-A0A7V9VC89-F1
#
_cell.length_a   1.000
_cell.length_b   1.000
_cell.length_c   1.000
_cell.angle_alpha   90.00
_cell.angle_beta   90.00
_cell.angle_gamma   90.00
#
_symmetry.space_group_name_H-M   'P 1'
#
loop_
_entity.id
_entity.type
_entity.pdbx_description
1 polymer ?
#
loop_
_entity_poly.entity_id
_entity_poly.type
_entity_poly.pdbx_seq_one_letter_code
_entity_poly.pdbx_strand_id
1 'polypeptide(L)'
;ILIRPLHLEPAHFAYIDLVGGFFCRPFGPGRTLVGVAGGDQHDPVDPTQYTKSGDETYGDLARRAIARRFPAMRDASVSHGWAGLYDMTPDTHPLIGPLGPRGLWVAAGFSGAGFKKGPAVGRALADLVLDGRCGIFDLDRFAPVRFETESWREPWSPNEYEATADFGHRL
;
A
#
# COMPACT_ATOMS: atom_id res chain seq x y z
N ILE A 1 -15.23 -0.96 -4.88
CA ILE A 1 -15.96 0.30 -4.60
C ILE A 1 -17.39 -0.05 -4.25
N LEU A 2 -17.88 0.47 -3.12
CA LEU A 2 -19.26 0.28 -2.67
C LEU A 2 -20.06 1.56 -2.82
N ILE A 3 -21.32 1.43 -3.23
CA ILE A 3 -22.33 2.48 -3.17
C ILE A 3 -22.92 2.45 -1.76
N ARG A 4 -22.92 3.60 -1.09
CA ARG A 4 -23.44 3.75 0.27
C ARG A 4 -24.97 3.78 0.24
N PRO A 5 -25.65 3.21 1.25
CA PRO A 5 -27.08 3.42 1.43
C PRO A 5 -27.44 4.91 1.45
N LEU A 6 -28.52 5.29 0.75
CA LEU A 6 -28.88 6.69 0.51
C LEU A 6 -29.20 7.50 1.77
N HIS A 7 -29.58 6.83 2.86
CA HIS A 7 -29.88 7.47 4.14
C HIS A 7 -28.61 7.85 4.94
N LEU A 8 -27.42 7.43 4.49
CA LEU A 8 -26.17 7.78 5.11
C LEU A 8 -25.60 9.06 4.53
N GLU A 9 -24.86 9.78 5.36
CA GLU A 9 -24.08 10.93 4.91
C GLU A 9 -23.18 10.55 3.71
N PRO A 10 -23.11 11.41 2.67
CA PRO A 10 -22.34 11.14 1.46
C PRO A 10 -20.83 11.00 1.71
N ALA A 11 -20.33 11.57 2.82
CA ALA A 11 -18.92 11.59 3.20
C ALA A 11 -18.68 10.87 4.54
N HIS A 12 -17.46 10.40 4.76
CA HIS A 12 -17.01 9.80 6.01
C HIS A 12 -15.48 9.88 6.14
N PHE A 13 -14.92 9.56 7.30
CA PHE A 13 -13.45 9.51 7.48
C PHE A 13 -12.84 8.27 6.83
N ALA A 14 -11.54 8.32 6.55
CA ALA A 14 -10.76 7.11 6.30
C ALA A 14 -10.69 6.29 7.59
N TYR A 15 -10.74 4.97 7.45
CA TYR A 15 -10.75 4.04 8.57
C TYR A 15 -9.91 2.81 8.23
N ILE A 16 -9.15 2.32 9.20
CA ILE A 16 -8.38 1.08 9.09
C ILE A 16 -8.67 0.19 10.29
N ASP A 17 -8.93 -1.08 10.02
CA ASP A 17 -9.16 -2.11 11.02
C ASP A 17 -8.20 -3.27 10.76
N LEU A 18 -7.08 -3.26 11.46
CA LEU A 18 -6.08 -4.31 11.32
C LEU A 18 -6.57 -5.66 11.85
N VAL A 19 -7.48 -5.66 12.85
CA VAL A 19 -8.07 -6.89 13.41
C VAL A 19 -9.15 -7.44 12.47
N GLY A 20 -9.99 -6.56 11.93
CA GLY A 20 -11.01 -6.89 10.94
C GLY A 20 -10.46 -7.13 9.54
N GLY A 21 -9.17 -6.87 9.31
CA GLY A 21 -8.49 -7.06 8.03
C GLY A 21 -9.10 -6.22 6.92
N PHE A 22 -9.42 -4.94 7.15
CA PHE A 22 -9.90 -4.08 6.08
C PHE A 22 -9.58 -2.60 6.32
N PHE A 23 -9.62 -1.82 5.26
CA PHE A 23 -9.64 -0.36 5.34
C PHE A 23 -10.72 0.20 4.44
N CYS A 24 -11.18 1.41 4.74
CA CYS A 24 -12.06 2.13 3.84
C CYS A 24 -11.75 3.63 3.81
N ARG A 25 -12.10 4.27 2.69
CA ARG A 25 -12.01 5.72 2.52
C ARG A 25 -13.09 6.23 1.57
N PRO A 26 -13.42 7.54 1.61
CA PRO A 26 -14.29 8.14 0.61
C PRO A 26 -13.79 7.93 -0.82
N PHE A 27 -14.72 7.73 -1.74
CA PHE A 27 -14.45 7.64 -3.18
C PHE A 27 -15.45 8.50 -3.97
N GLY A 28 -15.42 9.80 -3.69
CA GLY A 28 -16.45 10.74 -4.14
C GLY A 28 -17.76 10.62 -3.34
N PRO A 29 -18.75 11.46 -3.64
CA PRO A 29 -20.02 11.47 -2.89
C PRO A 29 -20.75 10.12 -2.98
N GLY A 30 -21.24 9.64 -1.83
CA GLY A 30 -22.09 8.44 -1.73
C GLY A 30 -21.36 7.12 -2.03
N ARG A 31 -20.03 7.13 -2.12
CA ARG A 31 -19.23 5.95 -2.47
C ARG A 31 -18.04 5.78 -1.54
N THR A 32 -17.73 4.52 -1.26
CA THR A 32 -16.64 4.13 -0.38
C THR A 32 -15.72 3.16 -1.12
N LEU A 33 -14.42 3.47 -1.12
CA LEU A 33 -13.39 2.48 -1.45
C LEU A 33 -13.16 1.62 -0.22
N VAL A 34 -13.22 0.30 -0.41
CA VAL A 34 -12.93 -0.68 0.63
C VAL A 34 -11.85 -1.60 0.08
N GLY A 35 -10.77 -1.77 0.84
CA GLY A 35 -9.78 -2.80 0.61
C GLY A 35 -9.83 -3.80 1.77
N VAL A 36 -9.70 -5.08 1.45
CA VAL A 36 -9.66 -6.16 2.44
C VAL A 36 -8.27 -6.78 2.44
N ALA A 37 -7.78 -7.11 3.63
CA ALA A 37 -6.61 -7.95 3.83
C ALA A 37 -7.03 -9.40 3.61
N GLY A 38 -6.17 -10.16 2.94
CA GLY A 38 -6.41 -11.56 2.58
C GLY A 38 -6.64 -11.79 1.09
N GLY A 39 -6.46 -13.05 0.68
CA GLY A 39 -6.46 -13.50 -0.71
C GLY A 39 -5.07 -13.89 -1.20
N ASP A 40 -4.91 -13.96 -2.52
CA ASP A 40 -3.70 -14.27 -3.30
C ASP A 40 -2.64 -13.15 -3.29
N GLN A 41 -2.70 -12.23 -2.33
CA GLN A 41 -1.85 -11.02 -2.28
C GLN A 41 -0.33 -11.32 -2.19
N HIS A 42 0.01 -12.56 -1.85
CA HIS A 42 1.39 -13.04 -1.77
C HIS A 42 1.73 -14.11 -2.81
N ASP A 43 0.75 -14.53 -3.62
CA ASP A 43 0.99 -15.53 -4.63
C ASP A 43 1.76 -14.89 -5.80
N PRO A 44 2.83 -15.53 -6.31
CA PRO A 44 3.51 -15.03 -7.49
C PRO A 44 2.56 -14.96 -8.69
N VAL A 45 2.44 -13.77 -9.28
CA VAL A 45 1.63 -13.51 -10.47
C VAL A 45 2.54 -13.11 -11.62
N ASP A 46 2.30 -13.64 -12.82
CA ASP A 46 2.98 -13.18 -14.04
C ASP A 46 2.58 -11.71 -14.31
N PRO A 47 3.53 -10.76 -14.29
CA PRO A 47 3.21 -9.34 -14.44
C PRO A 47 2.68 -8.99 -15.83
N THR A 48 2.83 -9.88 -16.80
CA THR A 48 2.30 -9.75 -18.16
C THR A 48 0.96 -10.43 -18.35
N GLN A 49 0.60 -11.38 -17.49
CA GLN A 49 -0.62 -12.17 -17.56
C GLN A 49 -1.37 -12.14 -16.22
N TYR A 50 -2.12 -11.05 -15.97
CA TYR A 50 -2.93 -10.91 -14.76
C TYR A 50 -4.29 -10.26 -15.00
N THR A 51 -5.25 -10.60 -14.15
CA THR A 51 -6.59 -10.01 -14.16
C THR A 51 -6.56 -8.60 -13.58
N LYS A 52 -7.04 -7.62 -14.35
CA LYS A 52 -7.10 -6.21 -13.91
C LYS A 52 -8.45 -5.81 -13.32
N SER A 53 -9.49 -6.58 -13.59
CA SER A 53 -10.81 -6.39 -13.00
C SER A 53 -10.85 -6.91 -11.56
N GLY A 54 -11.66 -6.28 -10.71
CA GLY A 54 -11.97 -6.88 -9.42
C GLY A 54 -12.80 -8.15 -9.61
N ASP A 55 -12.48 -9.20 -8.88
CA ASP A 55 -13.30 -10.40 -8.77
C ASP A 55 -14.54 -10.10 -7.89
N GLU A 56 -15.70 -10.60 -8.30
CA GLU A 56 -16.97 -10.47 -7.58
C GLU A 56 -16.85 -11.01 -6.14
N THR A 57 -16.04 -12.04 -5.92
CA THR A 57 -15.78 -12.60 -4.58
C THR A 57 -15.16 -11.56 -3.64
N TYR A 58 -14.27 -10.71 -4.14
CA TYR A 58 -13.64 -9.62 -3.38
C TYR A 58 -14.61 -8.47 -3.09
N GLY A 59 -15.53 -8.16 -4.01
CA GLY A 59 -16.60 -7.19 -3.77
C GLY A 59 -17.48 -7.61 -2.60
N ASP A 60 -17.80 -8.89 -2.54
CA ASP A 60 -18.59 -9.51 -1.47
C ASP A 60 -17.84 -9.56 -0.14
N LEU A 61 -16.55 -9.90 -0.16
CA LEU A 61 -15.68 -9.83 1.02
C LEU A 61 -15.63 -8.40 1.58
N ALA A 62 -15.43 -7.41 0.73
CA ALA A 62 -15.41 -6.01 1.11
C ALA A 62 -16.73 -5.55 1.75
N ARG A 63 -17.88 -5.94 1.15
CA ARG A 63 -19.21 -5.65 1.71
C ARG A 63 -19.41 -6.29 3.08
N ARG A 64 -19.03 -7.56 3.25
CA ARG A 64 -19.13 -8.27 4.53
C ARG A 64 -18.23 -7.65 5.60
N ALA A 65 -16.98 -7.34 5.27
CA ALA A 65 -16.01 -6.76 6.21
C ALA A 65 -16.48 -5.42 6.75
N ILE A 66 -16.87 -4.50 5.85
CA ILE A 66 -17.33 -3.18 6.27
C ILE A 66 -18.66 -3.24 7.04
N ALA A 67 -19.61 -4.10 6.64
CA ALA A 67 -20.90 -4.24 7.32
C ALA A 67 -20.77 -4.83 8.72
N ARG A 68 -19.76 -5.68 8.96
CA ARG A 68 -19.47 -6.23 10.30
C ARG A 68 -19.05 -5.14 11.28
N ARG A 69 -18.22 -4.19 10.84
CA ARG A 69 -17.76 -3.06 11.67
C ARG A 69 -18.76 -1.90 11.69
N PHE A 70 -19.43 -1.63 10.57
CA PHE A 70 -20.40 -0.57 10.39
C PHE A 70 -21.74 -1.15 9.91
N PRO A 71 -22.63 -1.56 10.83
CA PRO A 71 -23.90 -2.23 10.47
C PRO A 71 -24.79 -1.45 9.49
N ALA A 72 -24.68 -0.11 9.47
CA ALA A 72 -25.42 0.73 8.54
C ALA A 72 -24.99 0.55 7.06
N MET A 73 -23.83 -0.08 6.80
CA MET A 73 -23.36 -0.42 5.46
C MET A 73 -23.87 -1.79 4.97
N ARG A 74 -24.78 -2.46 5.71
CA ARG A 74 -25.29 -3.81 5.37
C ARG A 74 -25.89 -3.88 3.95
N ASP A 75 -26.60 -2.83 3.57
CA ASP A 75 -27.31 -2.72 2.29
C ASP A 75 -26.48 -1.98 1.22
N ALA A 76 -25.18 -1.79 1.45
CA ALA A 76 -24.28 -1.25 0.44
C ALA A 76 -24.15 -2.23 -0.74
N SER A 77 -24.16 -1.70 -1.96
CA SER A 77 -24.00 -2.50 -3.18
C SER A 77 -22.61 -2.31 -3.77
N VAL A 78 -22.12 -3.33 -4.48
CA VAL A 78 -20.84 -3.25 -5.21
C VAL A 78 -21.08 -2.46 -6.50
N SER A 79 -20.29 -1.41 -6.73
CA SER A 79 -20.32 -0.67 -8.01
C SER A 79 -19.37 -1.29 -9.02
N HIS A 80 -18.08 -1.38 -8.65
CA HIS A 80 -17.02 -2.00 -9.44
C HIS A 80 -15.78 -2.20 -8.56
N GLY A 81 -14.80 -2.95 -9.05
CA GLY A 81 -13.49 -3.10 -8.43
C GLY A 81 -12.38 -3.12 -9.48
N TRP A 82 -11.14 -3.06 -9.03
CA TRP A 82 -9.96 -3.30 -9.86
C TRP A 82 -8.95 -4.11 -9.06
N ALA A 83 -8.06 -4.77 -9.79
CA ALA A 83 -6.90 -5.44 -9.26
C ALA A 83 -5.64 -4.80 -9.87
N GLY A 84 -4.54 -4.89 -9.14
CA GLY A 84 -3.25 -4.39 -9.56
C GLY A 84 -2.15 -5.27 -9.01
N LEU A 85 -0.97 -5.17 -9.63
CA LEU A 85 0.20 -5.89 -9.15
C LEU A 85 0.78 -5.21 -7.92
N TYR A 86 1.37 -6.02 -7.06
CA TYR A 86 1.95 -5.60 -5.81
C TYR A 86 3.35 -6.20 -5.71
N ASP A 87 4.36 -5.33 -5.63
CA ASP A 87 5.75 -5.72 -5.57
C ASP A 87 6.28 -5.67 -4.12
N MET A 88 6.90 -6.77 -3.71
CA MET A 88 7.44 -6.96 -2.36
C MET A 88 8.93 -7.20 -2.42
N THR A 89 9.67 -6.47 -1.60
CA THR A 89 11.08 -6.75 -1.32
C THR A 89 11.19 -7.68 -0.11
N PRO A 90 12.28 -8.48 0.00
CA PRO A 90 12.48 -9.39 1.13
C PRO A 90 12.44 -8.72 2.51
N ASP A 91 12.86 -7.45 2.59
CA ASP A 91 12.90 -6.66 3.82
C ASP A 91 11.73 -5.68 3.96
N THR A 92 10.75 -5.69 3.03
CA THR A 92 9.61 -4.77 2.97
C THR A 92 9.96 -3.28 2.77
N HIS A 93 11.21 -2.97 2.41
CA HIS A 93 11.68 -1.61 2.13
C HIS A 93 11.84 -1.36 0.63
N PRO A 94 11.59 -0.14 0.12
CA PRO A 94 11.74 0.14 -1.30
C PRO A 94 13.17 -0.03 -1.81
N LEU A 95 13.28 -0.31 -3.10
CA LEU A 95 14.50 -0.26 -3.91
C LEU A 95 14.57 1.10 -4.59
N ILE A 96 15.53 1.93 -4.19
CA ILE A 96 15.70 3.29 -4.71
C ILE A 96 17.18 3.52 -5.01
N GLY A 97 17.53 3.77 -6.27
CA GLY A 97 18.91 4.08 -6.64
C GLY A 97 19.30 3.61 -8.04
N PRO A 98 20.60 3.67 -8.39
CA PRO A 98 21.10 3.16 -9.65
C PRO A 98 20.97 1.64 -9.72
N LEU A 99 20.66 1.10 -10.90
CA LEU A 99 20.53 -0.33 -11.12
C LEU A 99 21.16 -0.72 -12.46
N GLY A 100 22.22 -1.53 -12.44
CA GLY A 100 22.82 -2.08 -13.65
C GLY A 100 23.52 -1.01 -14.53
N PRO A 101 23.20 -0.89 -15.84
CA PRO A 101 23.87 0.03 -16.75
C PRO A 101 23.86 1.48 -16.28
N ARG A 102 24.90 2.24 -16.63
CA ARG A 102 24.99 3.67 -16.32
C ARG A 102 23.76 4.41 -16.84
N GLY A 103 23.10 5.15 -15.96
CA GLY A 103 21.92 5.96 -16.28
C GLY A 103 20.59 5.25 -16.06
N LEU A 104 20.57 3.96 -15.70
CA LEU A 104 19.37 3.27 -15.26
C LEU A 104 19.18 3.44 -13.75
N TRP A 105 18.00 3.90 -13.36
CA TRP A 105 17.58 4.10 -11.97
C TRP A 105 16.31 3.30 -11.68
N VAL A 106 16.18 2.82 -10.46
CA VAL A 106 15.02 2.07 -9.98
C VAL A 106 14.35 2.80 -8.81
N ALA A 107 13.02 2.71 -8.79
CA ALA A 107 12.15 3.13 -7.71
C ALA A 107 10.99 2.11 -7.65
N ALA A 108 11.19 1.02 -6.94
CA ALA A 108 10.28 -0.13 -6.95
C ALA A 108 10.27 -0.85 -5.59
N GLY A 109 9.50 -1.93 -5.46
CA GLY A 109 9.49 -2.77 -4.28
C GLY A 109 8.91 -2.09 -3.05
N PHE A 110 7.96 -1.17 -3.25
CA PHE A 110 7.47 -0.31 -2.16
C PHE A 110 6.67 -1.04 -1.09
N SER A 111 6.35 -2.32 -1.31
CA SER A 111 5.75 -3.21 -0.31
C SER A 111 4.50 -2.59 0.33
N GLY A 112 3.64 -2.01 -0.51
CA GLY A 112 2.37 -1.36 -0.11
C GLY A 112 2.44 0.07 0.35
N ALA A 113 3.63 0.62 0.53
CA ALA A 113 3.81 1.97 1.04
C ALA A 113 4.04 3.01 -0.07
N GLY A 114 3.96 2.63 -1.35
CA GLY A 114 4.37 3.47 -2.47
C GLY A 114 3.54 4.73 -2.65
N PHE A 115 2.20 4.63 -2.54
CA PHE A 115 1.30 5.75 -2.80
C PHE A 115 1.61 6.99 -1.94
N LYS A 116 1.83 6.78 -0.64
CA LYS A 116 2.14 7.89 0.31
C LYS A 116 3.57 8.40 0.16
N LYS A 117 4.51 7.56 -0.28
CA LYS A 117 5.95 7.89 -0.43
C LYS A 117 6.27 8.54 -1.78
N GLY A 118 5.44 8.33 -2.79
CA GLY A 118 5.67 8.74 -4.18
C GLY A 118 6.20 10.17 -4.36
N PRO A 119 5.56 11.20 -3.79
CA PRO A 119 6.04 12.58 -3.95
C PRO A 119 7.45 12.82 -3.41
N ALA A 120 7.77 12.29 -2.22
CA ALA A 120 9.08 12.45 -1.60
C ALA A 120 10.15 11.67 -2.37
N VAL A 121 9.85 10.45 -2.78
CA VAL A 121 10.79 9.60 -3.54
C VAL A 121 11.04 10.16 -4.94
N GLY A 122 10.00 10.63 -5.63
CA GLY A 122 10.15 11.28 -6.92
C GLY A 122 11.06 12.51 -6.85
N ARG A 123 10.92 13.34 -5.81
CA ARG A 123 11.82 14.47 -5.57
C ARG A 123 13.25 14.02 -5.28
N ALA A 124 13.43 13.05 -4.39
CA ALA A 124 14.75 12.57 -4.01
C ALA A 124 15.51 11.93 -5.19
N LEU A 125 14.80 11.20 -6.06
CA LEU A 125 15.36 10.65 -7.29
C LEU A 125 15.71 11.72 -8.31
N ALA A 126 14.89 12.77 -8.45
CA ALA A 126 15.22 13.88 -9.33
C ALA A 126 16.54 14.55 -8.91
N ASP A 127 16.70 14.82 -7.61
CA ASP A 127 17.94 15.40 -7.05
C ASP A 127 19.14 14.44 -7.27
N LEU A 128 18.97 13.14 -7.05
CA LEU A 128 20.02 12.14 -7.31
C LEU A 128 20.45 12.08 -8.79
N VAL A 129 19.48 12.15 -9.71
CA VAL A 129 19.73 12.06 -11.16
C VAL A 129 20.42 13.34 -11.68
N LEU A 130 20.01 14.51 -11.21
CA LEU A 130 20.52 15.80 -11.69
C LEU A 130 21.83 16.20 -11.01
N ASP A 131 21.91 16.02 -9.69
CA ASP A 131 22.99 16.57 -8.86
C ASP A 131 23.90 15.50 -8.26
N GLY A 132 23.56 14.21 -8.43
CA GLY A 132 24.31 13.09 -7.86
C GLY A 132 24.11 12.91 -6.35
N ARG A 133 23.24 13.71 -5.71
CA ARG A 133 22.95 13.66 -4.28
C ARG A 133 21.55 14.19 -3.96
N CYS A 134 20.91 13.62 -2.94
CA CYS A 134 19.70 14.18 -2.33
C CYS A 134 20.08 14.83 -0.98
N GLY A 135 19.79 16.11 -0.81
CA GLY A 135 20.11 16.83 0.44
C GLY A 135 19.06 16.69 1.55
N ILE A 136 17.91 16.09 1.24
CA ILE A 136 16.75 16.03 2.14
C ILE A 136 16.61 14.64 2.77
N PHE A 137 17.00 13.59 2.06
CA PHE A 137 16.86 12.20 2.49
C PHE A 137 18.14 11.43 2.20
N ASP A 138 18.59 10.66 3.18
CA ASP A 138 19.57 9.59 2.95
C ASP A 138 18.84 8.38 2.33
N LEU A 139 19.25 8.03 1.12
CA LEU A 139 18.66 6.92 0.36
C LEU A 139 19.58 5.70 0.29
N ASP A 140 20.76 5.72 0.92
CA ASP A 140 21.76 4.64 0.81
C ASP A 140 21.20 3.32 1.36
N ARG A 141 20.37 3.39 2.41
CA ARG A 141 19.68 2.22 2.97
C ARG A 141 18.63 1.61 2.04
N PHE A 142 18.16 2.36 1.04
CA PHE A 142 17.23 1.86 0.02
C PHE A 142 17.95 1.42 -1.25
N ALA A 143 19.28 1.55 -1.33
CA ALA A 143 20.04 1.23 -2.52
C ALA A 143 19.86 -0.26 -2.92
N PRO A 144 19.73 -0.58 -4.22
CA PRO A 144 19.58 -1.97 -4.66
C PRO A 144 20.71 -2.90 -4.23
N VAL A 145 21.92 -2.36 -4.13
CA VAL A 145 23.13 -3.08 -3.71
C VAL A 145 23.05 -3.64 -2.28
N ARG A 146 22.10 -3.19 -1.45
CA ARG A 146 21.94 -3.73 -0.08
C ARG A 146 21.68 -5.23 -0.05
N PHE A 147 21.07 -5.78 -1.11
CA PHE A 147 20.79 -7.21 -1.25
C PHE A 147 21.99 -8.04 -1.73
N GLU A 148 23.13 -7.41 -2.06
CA GLU A 148 24.37 -8.12 -2.39
C GLU A 148 25.06 -8.70 -1.14
N THR A 149 24.66 -8.22 0.05
CA THR A 149 25.14 -8.71 1.35
C THR A 149 23.96 -9.22 2.18
N GLU A 150 24.21 -9.79 3.36
CA GLU A 150 23.13 -10.19 4.28
C GLU A 150 22.66 -9.08 5.23
N SER A 151 23.20 -7.86 5.12
CA SER A 151 22.89 -6.75 6.03
C SER A 151 21.41 -6.35 6.04
N TRP A 152 20.68 -6.58 4.94
CA TRP A 152 19.22 -6.33 4.87
C TRP A 152 18.39 -7.19 5.82
N ARG A 153 18.96 -8.28 6.37
CA ARG A 153 18.29 -9.12 7.37
C ARG A 153 18.29 -8.48 8.76
N GLU A 154 19.15 -7.49 8.99
CA GLU A 154 19.19 -6.77 10.26
C GLU A 154 18.05 -5.76 10.34
N PRO A 155 17.30 -5.70 11.45
CA PRO A 155 16.25 -4.71 11.61
C PRO A 155 16.79 -3.28 11.54
N TRP A 156 16.08 -2.38 10.86
CA TRP A 156 16.50 -0.98 10.74
C TRP A 156 16.33 -0.22 12.05
N SER A 157 15.51 -0.76 12.95
CA SER A 157 15.36 -0.30 14.33
C SER A 157 14.96 -1.46 15.25
N PRO A 158 15.19 -1.37 16.57
CA PRO A 158 14.80 -2.42 17.52
C PRO A 158 13.30 -2.78 17.48
N ASN A 159 12.44 -1.84 17.06
CA ASN A 159 10.99 -1.99 17.11
C ASN A 159 10.35 -2.10 15.71
N GLU A 160 11.15 -2.33 14.66
CA GLU A 160 10.69 -2.26 13.27
C GLU A 160 9.51 -3.20 12.96
N TYR A 161 9.51 -4.38 13.57
CA TYR A 161 8.46 -5.40 13.40
C TYR A 161 7.53 -5.51 14.61
N GLU A 162 7.64 -4.61 15.59
CA GLU A 162 6.73 -4.56 16.72
C GLU A 162 5.53 -3.66 16.38
N ALA A 163 4.38 -4.28 16.09
CA ALA A 163 3.10 -3.58 16.10
C ALA A 163 2.69 -3.30 17.56
N THR A 164 3.36 -2.35 18.21
CA THR A 164 3.00 -1.93 19.56
C THR A 164 1.61 -1.31 19.55
N ALA A 165 0.82 -1.56 20.59
CA ALA A 165 -0.55 -1.03 20.72
C ALA A 165 -0.60 0.51 20.72
N ASP A 166 0.55 1.17 20.89
CA ASP A 166 0.67 2.59 21.18
C ASP A 166 0.76 3.51 19.96
N PHE A 167 0.74 2.98 18.72
CA PHE A 167 0.71 3.71 17.42
C PHE A 167 0.76 5.26 17.52
N GLY A 168 1.90 5.80 17.99
CA GLY A 168 2.18 7.25 18.10
C GLY A 168 1.20 8.14 18.88
N HIS A 169 0.20 7.60 19.58
CA HIS A 169 -0.80 8.39 20.30
C HIS A 169 -1.00 7.84 21.71
N ARG A 170 -0.33 8.48 22.68
CA ARG A 170 -0.78 8.42 24.08
C ARG A 170 -2.05 9.28 24.18
N LEU A 171 -3.17 8.67 24.57
CA LEU A 171 -4.33 9.42 25.08
C LEU A 171 -3.99 10.05 26.44
#